data_AF-A0AAW0QHS7-F1
#
_entry.id   AF-A0AAW0QHS7-F1
#
_cell.length_a   1.000
_cell.length_b   1.000
_cell.length_c   1.000
_cell.angle_alpha   90.00
_cell.angle_beta   90.00
_cell.angle_gamma   90.00
#
_symmetry.space_group_name_H-M   'P 1'
#
loop_
_entity.id
_entity.type
_entity.pdbx_description
1 polymer ?
#
loop_
_entity_poly.entity_id
_entity_poly.type
_entity_poly.pdbx_seq_one_letter_code
_entity_poly.pdbx_strand_id
1 'polypeptide(L)'
;MDVFIKACKDGDVTVIRHLVSANNLSQHDVTEALREYSRDNGRTPRLSTDVMQCLLELGADPSSLDIRGISTLDQLKLLSRYGFDIKRHGHLVLEDVVDSREALEWLLDQGVDINQPDSKRTTGGVLVTGSGYDHSLGVLNNVAARGDIDTFDWLVSRGADPSLSRSLHHVPRIIDEDASVGGKTEAMINHLLDNHGFEVDKVKDEPLRKLGFDYQRIRDNGSPLNCSVVHKNMSALTALLKRGADANGGPASDHAPAHTAITLRLPWLPALAPLFEAGADPTSALVQAVLSDNVDAARICLEHGADVDAVKEEEKLTREEQGVDEDDEDFEFMSDEMRAVIEA
;
A
#
# COMPACT_ATOMS: atom_id res chain seq x y z
N MET A 1 29.53 -1.13 27.77
CA MET A 1 28.61 -1.09 26.61
C MET A 1 27.32 -0.33 26.94
N ASP A 2 26.58 -0.70 28.00
CA ASP A 2 25.28 -0.07 28.32
C ASP A 2 25.31 1.46 28.49
N VAL A 3 26.33 2.00 29.15
CA VAL A 3 26.52 3.45 29.31
C VAL A 3 26.76 4.15 27.97
N PHE A 4 27.47 3.50 27.06
CA PHE A 4 27.77 4.01 25.72
C PHE A 4 26.53 4.03 24.84
N ILE A 5 25.76 2.93 24.81
CA ILE A 5 24.49 2.85 24.08
C ILE A 5 23.49 3.87 24.62
N LYS A 6 23.43 4.07 25.94
CA LYS A 6 22.62 5.12 26.55
C LYS A 6 23.07 6.51 26.10
N ALA A 7 24.36 6.82 26.13
CA ALA A 7 24.87 8.11 25.65
C ALA A 7 24.55 8.36 24.17
N CYS A 8 24.59 7.32 23.33
CA CYS A 8 24.16 7.40 21.93
C CYS A 8 22.67 7.75 21.81
N LYS A 9 21.80 7.10 22.60
CA LYS A 9 20.36 7.37 22.64
C LYS A 9 20.02 8.76 23.19
N ASP A 10 20.77 9.21 24.19
CA ASP A 10 20.58 10.51 24.85
C ASP A 10 21.16 11.68 24.03
N GLY A 11 21.92 11.40 22.97
CA GLY A 11 22.52 12.44 22.11
C GLY A 11 23.80 13.06 22.68
N ASP A 12 24.41 12.49 23.72
CA ASP A 12 25.55 13.09 24.41
C ASP A 12 26.88 12.76 23.70
N VAL A 13 27.19 13.52 22.65
CA VAL A 13 28.42 13.38 21.88
C VAL A 13 29.70 13.55 22.71
N THR A 14 29.64 14.27 23.84
CA THR A 14 30.82 14.49 24.71
C THR A 14 31.14 13.22 25.48
N VAL A 15 30.12 12.57 26.06
CA VAL A 15 30.27 11.29 26.76
C VAL A 15 30.70 10.19 25.80
N ILE A 16 30.13 10.15 24.58
CA ILE A 16 30.52 9.19 23.53
C ILE A 16 32.03 9.29 23.25
N ARG A 17 32.55 10.49 22.96
CA ARG A 17 33.98 10.68 22.69
C ARG A 17 34.85 10.33 23.88
N HIS A 18 34.43 10.70 25.08
CA HIS A 18 35.17 10.38 26.29
C HIS A 18 35.32 8.86 26.48
N LEU A 19 34.21 8.11 26.35
CA LEU A 19 34.20 6.66 26.51
C LEU A 19 35.07 5.93 25.49
N VAL A 20 35.11 6.39 24.24
CA VAL A 20 35.98 5.82 23.20
C VAL A 20 37.45 6.19 23.45
N SER A 21 37.75 7.46 23.79
CA SER A 21 39.12 7.92 24.05
C SER A 21 39.76 7.32 25.30
N ALA A 22 38.94 6.92 26.29
CA ALA A 22 39.39 6.22 27.49
C ALA A 22 39.76 4.75 27.23
N ASN A 23 39.84 4.32 25.96
CA ASN A 23 40.23 2.99 25.49
C ASN A 23 39.30 1.85 25.93
N ASN A 24 38.03 2.16 26.24
CA ASN A 24 37.05 1.16 26.68
C ASN A 24 36.20 0.58 25.54
N LEU A 25 36.40 1.03 24.29
CA LEU A 25 35.58 0.66 23.14
C LEU A 25 36.46 0.55 21.88
N SER A 26 36.22 -0.49 21.10
CA SER A 26 36.89 -0.77 19.83
C SER A 26 36.14 -0.16 18.64
N GLN A 27 36.77 -0.13 17.46
CA GLN A 27 36.10 0.25 16.21
C GLN A 27 34.83 -0.59 15.96
N HIS A 28 34.85 -1.86 16.36
CA HIS A 28 33.70 -2.75 16.26
C HIS A 28 32.54 -2.26 17.12
N ASP A 29 32.79 -1.81 18.36
CA ASP A 29 31.72 -1.34 19.26
C ASP A 29 31.06 -0.05 18.74
N VAL A 30 31.85 0.87 18.19
CA VAL A 30 31.34 2.10 17.56
C VAL A 30 30.54 1.77 16.29
N THR A 31 30.99 0.78 15.51
CA THR A 31 30.28 0.31 14.31
C THR A 31 28.96 -0.40 14.66
N GLU A 32 28.93 -1.22 15.71
CA GLU A 32 27.68 -1.85 16.17
C GLU A 32 26.69 -0.80 16.69
N ALA A 33 27.13 0.24 17.39
CA ALA A 33 26.25 1.34 17.77
C ALA A 33 25.69 2.10 16.56
N LEU A 34 26.50 2.28 15.50
CA LEU A 34 26.01 2.82 14.24
C LEU A 34 25.00 1.87 13.56
N ARG A 35 25.16 0.54 13.65
CA ARG A 35 24.20 -0.44 13.10
C ARG A 35 22.89 -0.54 13.89
N GLU A 36 22.93 -0.37 15.21
CA GLU A 36 21.71 -0.34 16.02
C GLU A 36 20.75 0.76 15.57
N TYR A 37 21.27 1.84 14.95
CA TYR A 37 20.49 2.87 14.28
C TYR A 37 19.45 2.33 13.28
N SER A 38 19.84 1.32 12.50
CA SER A 38 19.06 0.86 11.35
C SER A 38 18.21 -0.37 11.65
N ARG A 39 18.38 -1.00 12.81
CA ARG A 39 17.71 -2.25 13.18
C ARG A 39 16.32 -2.05 13.79
N ASP A 40 15.97 -0.85 14.22
CA ASP A 40 14.76 -0.63 15.00
C ASP A 40 13.61 -0.07 14.15
N ASN A 41 12.55 -0.87 14.02
CA ASN A 41 11.33 -0.57 13.27
C ASN A 41 10.47 0.52 13.94
N GLY A 42 11.06 1.69 14.20
CA GLY A 42 10.36 2.87 14.72
C GLY A 42 10.04 2.86 16.22
N ARG A 43 10.64 1.97 17.03
CA ARG A 43 10.38 1.92 18.49
C ARG A 43 11.40 2.67 19.35
N THR A 44 12.57 3.02 18.84
CA THR A 44 13.55 3.88 19.53
C THR A 44 13.82 5.17 18.75
N PRO A 45 14.19 6.26 19.43
CA PRO A 45 14.55 7.50 18.75
C PRO A 45 15.73 7.26 17.82
N ARG A 46 15.57 7.63 16.55
CA ARG A 46 16.65 7.63 15.56
C ARG A 46 17.80 8.49 16.12
N LEU A 47 19.04 7.99 16.11
CA LEU A 47 20.23 8.78 16.45
C LEU A 47 20.19 10.13 15.70
N SER A 48 20.53 11.20 16.40
CA SER A 48 20.68 12.50 15.76
C SER A 48 21.82 12.48 14.73
N THR A 49 21.77 13.39 13.76
CA THR A 49 22.87 13.58 12.79
C THR A 49 24.20 13.82 13.51
N ASP A 50 24.19 14.51 14.66
CA ASP A 50 25.38 14.79 15.47
C ASP A 50 25.99 13.52 16.06
N VAL A 51 25.17 12.59 16.57
CA VAL A 51 25.68 11.31 17.08
C VAL A 51 26.21 10.45 15.94
N MET A 52 25.50 10.39 14.80
CA MET A 52 25.98 9.66 13.62
C MET A 52 27.33 10.20 13.17
N GLN A 53 27.49 11.53 13.09
CA GLN A 53 28.75 12.17 12.75
C GLN A 53 29.84 11.82 13.76
N CYS A 54 29.53 11.90 15.05
CA CYS A 54 30.46 11.54 16.13
C CYS A 54 30.97 10.09 15.99
N LEU A 55 30.08 9.13 15.75
CA LEU A 55 30.44 7.71 15.59
C LEU A 55 31.32 7.50 14.34
N LEU A 56 31.00 8.14 13.22
CA LEU A 56 31.79 8.07 11.99
C LEU A 56 33.19 8.69 12.15
N GLU A 57 33.29 9.83 12.83
CA GLU A 57 34.58 10.46 13.17
C GLU A 57 35.44 9.59 14.10
N LEU A 58 34.80 8.78 14.96
CA LEU A 58 35.46 7.81 15.83
C LEU A 58 35.81 6.49 15.11
N GLY A 59 35.57 6.40 13.79
CA GLY A 59 36.03 5.30 12.95
C GLY A 59 34.99 4.21 12.70
N ALA A 60 33.70 4.44 13.01
CA ALA A 60 32.64 3.50 12.64
C ALA A 60 32.63 3.23 11.14
N ASP A 61 32.54 1.96 10.74
CA ASP A 61 32.45 1.57 9.34
C ASP A 61 30.99 1.66 8.84
N PRO A 62 30.67 2.60 7.92
CA PRO A 62 29.30 2.74 7.43
C PRO A 62 28.91 1.62 6.46
N SER A 63 29.85 0.87 5.86
CA SER A 63 29.59 -0.06 4.74
C SER A 63 28.55 -1.16 5.03
N SER A 64 28.31 -1.43 6.30
CA SER A 64 27.42 -2.47 6.79
C SER A 64 26.12 -1.94 7.41
N LEU A 65 25.91 -0.63 7.36
CA LEU A 65 24.69 0.03 7.79
C LEU A 65 23.54 -0.35 6.84
N ASP A 66 22.38 -0.69 7.40
CA ASP A 66 21.16 -0.68 6.59
C ASP A 66 20.74 0.80 6.43
N ILE A 67 20.76 1.30 5.19
CA ILE A 67 20.41 2.68 4.90
C ILE A 67 18.92 2.97 5.15
N ARG A 68 18.09 1.94 5.33
CA ARG A 68 16.69 2.11 5.75
C ARG A 68 16.60 2.88 7.06
N GLY A 69 15.67 3.84 7.11
CA GLY A 69 15.54 4.73 8.26
C GLY A 69 16.44 5.97 8.20
N ILE A 70 17.30 6.10 7.18
CA ILE A 70 17.91 7.38 6.83
C ILE A 70 16.90 8.19 6.04
N SER A 71 16.47 9.33 6.60
CA SER A 71 15.37 10.12 6.03
C SER A 71 15.74 11.57 5.75
N THR A 72 16.99 11.98 5.99
CA THR A 72 17.43 13.36 5.72
C THR A 72 18.60 13.41 4.75
N LEU A 73 18.64 14.46 3.94
CA LEU A 73 19.73 14.72 3.00
C LEU A 73 21.08 14.86 3.72
N ASP A 74 21.11 15.47 4.90
CA ASP A 74 22.34 15.66 5.66
C ASP A 74 22.95 14.33 6.12
N GLN A 75 22.11 13.39 6.57
CA GLN A 75 22.56 12.03 6.92
C GLN A 75 23.09 11.28 5.70
N LEU A 76 22.42 11.39 4.55
CA LEU A 76 22.87 10.77 3.29
C LEU A 76 24.23 11.31 2.84
N LYS A 77 24.40 12.64 2.86
CA LYS A 77 25.67 13.31 2.54
C LYS A 77 26.77 12.92 3.52
N LEU A 78 26.44 12.83 4.81
CA LEU A 78 27.36 12.41 5.85
C LEU A 78 27.85 10.98 5.58
N LEU A 79 26.96 10.02 5.36
CA LEU A 79 27.34 8.64 5.03
C LEU A 79 28.23 8.56 3.78
N SER A 80 27.88 9.29 2.72
CA SER A 80 28.68 9.38 1.50
C SER A 80 30.10 9.89 1.76
N ARG A 81 30.25 10.95 2.57
CA ARG A 81 31.54 11.52 2.96
C ARG A 81 32.45 10.51 3.66
N TYR A 82 31.87 9.57 4.41
CA TYR A 82 32.60 8.52 5.11
C TYR A 82 32.68 7.20 4.31
N GLY A 83 32.38 7.23 3.01
CA GLY A 83 32.62 6.12 2.10
C GLY A 83 31.48 5.11 1.97
N PHE A 84 30.26 5.44 2.44
CA PHE A 84 29.09 4.62 2.15
C PHE A 84 28.75 4.63 0.65
N ASP A 85 28.49 3.46 0.07
CA ASP A 85 28.18 3.31 -1.35
C ASP A 85 26.72 3.69 -1.65
N ILE A 86 26.48 5.00 -1.75
CA ILE A 86 25.17 5.57 -2.07
C ILE A 86 24.69 5.08 -3.44
N LYS A 87 25.57 4.98 -4.42
CA LYS A 87 25.19 4.53 -5.77
C LYS A 87 24.57 3.14 -5.72
N ARG A 88 25.17 2.22 -4.97
CA ARG A 88 24.70 0.83 -4.86
C ARG A 88 23.47 0.68 -3.97
N HIS A 89 23.33 1.47 -2.92
CA HIS A 89 22.32 1.24 -1.89
C HIS A 89 21.22 2.31 -1.79
N GLY A 90 21.38 3.45 -2.46
CA GLY A 90 20.47 4.59 -2.36
C GLY A 90 19.05 4.32 -2.87
N HIS A 91 18.88 3.33 -3.76
CA HIS A 91 17.56 2.92 -4.25
C HIS A 91 16.60 2.47 -3.13
N LEU A 92 17.14 1.99 -2.00
CA LEU A 92 16.37 1.50 -0.86
C LEU A 92 15.63 2.59 -0.07
N VAL A 93 16.01 3.85 -0.25
CA VAL A 93 15.44 5.01 0.46
C VAL A 93 14.75 6.01 -0.46
N LEU A 94 14.77 5.80 -1.78
CA LEU A 94 14.12 6.71 -2.74
C LEU A 94 12.66 6.95 -2.38
N GLU A 95 11.93 5.90 -1.99
CA GLU A 95 10.52 6.01 -1.63
C GLU A 95 10.26 6.65 -0.26
N ASP A 96 11.26 6.71 0.63
CA ASP A 96 11.15 7.34 1.96
C ASP A 96 11.38 8.86 1.91
N VAL A 97 12.10 9.33 0.90
CA VAL A 97 12.48 10.74 0.74
C VAL A 97 11.68 11.46 -0.35
N VAL A 98 10.54 10.90 -0.76
CA VAL A 98 9.66 11.51 -1.78
C VAL A 98 9.22 12.94 -1.44
N ASP A 99 9.24 13.29 -0.16
CA ASP A 99 8.86 14.62 0.35
C ASP A 99 9.99 15.66 0.25
N SER A 100 11.21 15.25 -0.10
CA SER A 100 12.36 16.14 -0.28
C SER A 100 12.90 16.03 -1.70
N ARG A 101 12.57 17.05 -2.50
CA ARG A 101 13.08 17.19 -3.86
C ARG A 101 14.60 17.23 -3.89
N GLU A 102 15.22 17.93 -2.95
CA GLU A 102 16.67 18.07 -2.84
C GLU A 102 17.33 16.72 -2.54
N ALA A 103 16.70 15.87 -1.72
CA ALA A 103 17.22 14.55 -1.42
C ALA A 103 17.15 13.61 -2.62
N LEU A 104 16.00 13.60 -3.32
CA LEU A 104 15.85 12.84 -4.56
C LEU A 104 16.85 13.29 -5.62
N GLU A 105 16.98 14.59 -5.85
CA GLU A 105 17.93 15.17 -6.81
C GLU A 105 19.35 14.71 -6.50
N TRP A 106 19.78 14.88 -5.25
CA TRP A 106 21.12 14.51 -4.83
C TRP A 106 21.39 13.01 -4.97
N LEU A 107 20.44 12.14 -4.59
CA LEU A 107 20.58 10.68 -4.75
C LEU A 107 20.74 10.29 -6.22
N LEU A 108 19.89 10.83 -7.09
CA LEU A 108 19.97 10.54 -8.53
C LEU A 108 21.25 11.09 -9.16
N ASP A 109 21.76 12.22 -8.69
CA ASP A 109 23.06 12.76 -9.11
C ASP A 109 24.25 11.90 -8.66
N GLN A 110 24.10 11.08 -7.60
CA GLN A 110 25.09 10.06 -7.24
C GLN A 110 25.05 8.83 -8.19
N GLY A 111 24.13 8.80 -9.16
CA GLY A 111 23.97 7.70 -10.11
C GLY A 111 23.23 6.50 -9.54
N VAL A 112 22.37 6.72 -8.53
CA VAL A 112 21.43 5.71 -8.03
C VAL A 112 20.51 5.27 -9.16
N ASP A 113 20.34 3.96 -9.33
CA ASP A 113 19.38 3.40 -10.28
C ASP A 113 17.96 3.57 -9.74
N ILE A 114 17.21 4.50 -10.35
CA ILE A 114 15.83 4.79 -9.98
C ILE A 114 14.89 3.62 -10.26
N ASN A 115 15.21 2.73 -11.21
CA ASN A 115 14.34 1.61 -11.59
C ASN A 115 14.64 0.32 -10.82
N GLN A 116 15.60 0.36 -9.91
CA GLN A 116 15.90 -0.79 -9.05
C GLN A 116 14.88 -0.88 -7.90
N PRO A 117 14.04 -1.94 -7.84
CA PRO A 117 13.00 -2.03 -6.82
C PRO A 117 13.58 -2.36 -5.44
N ASP A 118 12.99 -1.81 -4.37
CA ASP A 118 13.19 -2.30 -3.00
C ASP A 118 12.28 -3.51 -2.74
N SER A 119 12.69 -4.65 -3.28
CA SER A 119 11.96 -5.90 -3.16
C SER A 119 11.95 -6.49 -1.75
N LYS A 120 12.22 -5.73 -0.70
CA LYS A 120 12.12 -6.20 0.70
C LYS A 120 11.02 -5.49 1.48
N ARG A 121 10.36 -4.49 0.90
CA ARG A 121 9.22 -3.84 1.54
C ARG A 121 8.00 -4.75 1.50
N THR A 122 7.37 -4.88 2.67
CA THR A 122 6.08 -5.53 2.80
C THR A 122 5.00 -4.49 2.51
N THR A 123 4.15 -4.74 1.50
CA THR A 123 2.97 -3.90 1.26
C THR A 123 2.08 -3.96 2.49
N GLY A 124 1.88 -2.83 3.18
CA GLY A 124 1.05 -2.76 4.38
C GLY A 124 1.59 -3.53 5.60
N GLY A 125 2.90 -3.83 5.66
CA GLY A 125 3.49 -4.52 6.82
C GLY A 125 3.23 -6.03 6.89
N VAL A 126 2.59 -6.62 5.87
CA VAL A 126 2.28 -8.05 5.83
C VAL A 126 3.32 -8.79 4.98
N LEU A 127 4.01 -9.74 5.61
CA LEU A 127 4.88 -10.68 4.91
C LEU A 127 4.00 -11.61 4.06
N VAL A 128 3.99 -11.44 2.75
CA VAL A 128 3.35 -12.41 1.85
C VAL A 128 4.26 -13.64 1.82
N THR A 129 3.95 -14.65 2.62
CA THR A 129 4.85 -15.81 2.77
C THR A 129 5.05 -16.53 1.43
N GLY A 130 6.31 -16.86 1.13
CA GLY A 130 6.72 -17.78 0.07
C GLY A 130 7.66 -17.16 -0.97
N SER A 131 7.35 -15.96 -1.47
CA SER A 131 8.17 -15.23 -2.48
C SER A 131 7.54 -13.91 -2.98
N GLY A 132 6.41 -13.45 -2.42
CA GLY A 132 5.67 -12.30 -2.95
C GLY A 132 6.21 -10.98 -2.42
N TYR A 133 7.30 -10.49 -2.98
CA TYR A 133 7.74 -9.11 -2.74
C TYR A 133 7.05 -8.18 -3.74
N ASP A 134 6.70 -6.98 -3.28
CA ASP A 134 6.31 -5.92 -4.19
C ASP A 134 7.55 -5.43 -4.94
N HIS A 135 7.64 -5.79 -6.22
CA HIS A 135 8.71 -5.35 -7.12
C HIS A 135 8.35 -4.08 -7.90
N SER A 136 7.22 -3.45 -7.58
CA SER A 136 6.84 -2.22 -8.25
C SER A 136 7.68 -1.04 -7.79
N LEU A 137 7.76 -0.04 -8.65
CA LEU A 137 8.58 1.14 -8.42
C LEU A 137 7.96 2.04 -7.33
N GLY A 138 8.29 1.76 -6.07
CA GLY A 138 7.71 2.37 -4.88
C GLY A 138 7.81 3.90 -4.83
N VAL A 139 8.88 4.48 -5.37
CA VAL A 139 9.03 5.94 -5.45
C VAL A 139 7.92 6.59 -6.29
N LEU A 140 7.57 6.03 -7.45
CA LEU A 140 6.46 6.52 -8.29
C LEU A 140 5.10 6.20 -7.68
N ASN A 141 4.97 5.09 -6.96
CA ASN A 141 3.74 4.73 -6.25
C ASN A 141 3.42 5.74 -5.13
N ASN A 142 4.42 6.09 -4.32
CA ASN A 142 4.27 7.03 -3.21
C ASN A 142 4.01 8.46 -3.70
N VAL A 143 4.66 8.90 -4.79
CA VAL A 143 4.38 10.19 -5.41
C VAL A 143 2.95 10.23 -5.98
N ALA A 144 2.49 9.15 -6.64
CA ALA A 144 1.12 9.04 -7.12
C ALA A 144 0.08 9.06 -5.98
N ALA A 145 0.35 8.37 -4.86
CA ALA A 145 -0.49 8.38 -3.66
C ALA A 145 -0.64 9.76 -3.00
N ARG A 146 0.18 10.74 -3.39
CA ARG A 146 0.12 12.14 -2.92
C ARG A 146 -0.52 13.08 -3.94
N GLY A 147 -0.77 12.61 -5.16
CA GLY A 147 -1.27 13.45 -6.25
C GLY A 147 -0.25 14.48 -6.76
N ASP A 148 1.05 14.24 -6.56
CA ASP A 148 2.11 15.16 -6.97
C ASP A 148 2.58 14.87 -8.41
N ILE A 149 1.88 15.48 -9.37
CA ILE A 149 2.16 15.34 -10.81
C ILE A 149 3.55 15.89 -11.17
N ASP A 150 3.94 17.02 -10.58
CA ASP A 150 5.20 17.69 -10.90
C ASP A 150 6.42 16.85 -10.52
N THR A 151 6.39 16.24 -9.32
CA THR A 151 7.43 15.31 -8.90
C THR A 151 7.40 14.02 -9.72
N PHE A 152 6.22 13.54 -10.10
CA PHE A 152 6.07 12.35 -10.93
C PHE A 152 6.76 12.52 -12.27
N ASP A 153 6.40 13.58 -13.01
CA ASP A 153 6.96 13.87 -14.33
C ASP A 153 8.45 14.15 -14.27
N TRP A 154 8.92 14.80 -13.21
CA TRP A 154 10.34 14.97 -13.02
C TRP A 154 11.07 13.64 -12.83
N LEU A 155 10.57 12.73 -12.00
CA LEU A 155 11.20 11.40 -11.82
C LEU A 155 11.25 10.65 -13.15
N VAL A 156 10.18 10.72 -13.96
CA VAL A 156 10.14 10.14 -15.32
C VAL A 156 11.18 10.82 -16.21
N SER A 157 11.31 12.15 -16.16
CA SER A 157 12.36 12.88 -16.89
C SER A 157 13.79 12.51 -16.46
N ARG A 158 13.95 11.97 -15.24
CA ARG A 158 15.21 11.44 -14.69
C ARG A 158 15.43 9.96 -15.02
N GLY A 159 14.53 9.34 -15.78
CA GLY A 159 14.63 7.97 -16.26
C GLY A 159 13.85 6.94 -15.45
N ALA A 160 12.96 7.36 -14.54
CA ALA A 160 12.01 6.44 -13.93
C ALA A 160 11.08 5.88 -15.01
N ASP A 161 10.85 4.56 -14.97
CA ASP A 161 9.95 3.88 -15.90
C ASP A 161 8.57 3.66 -15.23
N PRO A 162 7.51 4.38 -15.66
CA PRO A 162 6.17 4.22 -15.11
C PRO A 162 5.60 2.81 -15.28
N SER A 163 6.04 2.05 -16.28
CA SER A 163 5.52 0.69 -16.53
C SER A 163 5.91 -0.30 -15.43
N LEU A 164 6.99 -0.01 -14.70
CA LEU A 164 7.45 -0.76 -13.52
C LEU A 164 6.65 -0.40 -12.25
N SER A 165 5.82 0.64 -12.27
CA SER A 165 5.06 1.05 -11.10
C SER A 165 3.66 0.43 -11.04
N ARG A 166 2.97 0.69 -9.93
CA ARG A 166 1.54 0.49 -9.69
C ARG A 166 0.86 1.84 -9.42
N SER A 167 1.39 2.95 -9.92
CA SER A 167 0.97 4.30 -9.56
C SER A 167 -0.55 4.50 -9.62
N LEU A 168 -1.22 4.02 -10.66
CA LEU A 168 -2.69 4.12 -10.79
C LEU A 168 -3.45 3.40 -9.65
N HIS A 169 -2.93 2.28 -9.13
CA HIS A 169 -3.53 1.55 -7.99
C HIS A 169 -3.33 2.28 -6.66
N HIS A 170 -2.31 3.15 -6.58
CA HIS A 170 -1.99 3.93 -5.39
C HIS A 170 -2.71 5.28 -5.34
N VAL A 171 -3.22 5.79 -6.47
CA VAL A 171 -3.97 7.06 -6.52
C VAL A 171 -5.15 7.11 -5.53
N PRO A 172 -5.94 6.04 -5.31
CA PRO A 172 -7.01 6.07 -4.32
C PRO A 172 -6.60 6.37 -2.88
N ARG A 173 -5.30 6.32 -2.55
CA ARG A 173 -4.77 6.70 -1.24
C ARG A 173 -4.73 8.22 -1.01
N ILE A 174 -4.88 9.02 -2.07
CA ILE A 174 -4.93 10.47 -1.95
C ILE A 174 -6.09 10.84 -1.03
N ILE A 175 -5.78 11.69 -0.05
CA ILE A 175 -6.78 12.33 0.80
C ILE A 175 -7.03 13.71 0.18
N ASP A 176 -8.12 13.85 -0.57
CA ASP A 176 -8.57 15.15 -1.06
C ASP A 176 -9.12 15.95 0.13
N GLU A 177 -8.36 16.93 0.62
CA GLU A 177 -8.83 17.87 1.65
C GLU A 177 -9.99 18.76 1.14
N ASP A 178 -10.12 18.89 -0.18
CA ASP A 178 -11.17 19.61 -0.88
C ASP A 178 -11.92 18.62 -1.80
N ALA A 179 -13.12 18.20 -1.38
CA ALA A 179 -13.95 17.20 -2.06
C ALA A 179 -14.62 17.73 -3.35
N SER A 180 -14.07 18.78 -3.96
CA SER A 180 -14.58 19.31 -5.23
C SER A 180 -14.25 18.37 -6.40
N VAL A 181 -15.22 18.26 -7.33
CA VAL A 181 -15.05 17.57 -8.61
C VAL A 181 -13.90 18.25 -9.38
N GLY A 182 -12.89 17.48 -9.82
CA GLY A 182 -11.64 18.01 -10.37
C GLY A 182 -10.46 18.10 -9.39
N GLY A 183 -10.56 17.50 -8.20
CA GLY A 183 -9.49 17.44 -7.18
C GLY A 183 -8.23 16.66 -7.61
N LYS A 184 -7.23 16.58 -6.70
CA LYS A 184 -5.91 15.98 -6.98
C LYS A 184 -6.02 14.53 -7.46
N THR A 185 -6.98 13.78 -6.91
CA THR A 185 -7.26 12.40 -7.31
C THR A 185 -7.60 12.27 -8.80
N GLU A 186 -8.57 13.05 -9.28
CA GLU A 186 -9.00 13.00 -10.69
C GLU A 186 -7.90 13.50 -11.62
N ALA A 187 -7.19 14.57 -11.23
CA ALA A 187 -6.06 15.10 -12.00
C ALA A 187 -4.95 14.05 -12.16
N MET A 188 -4.57 13.35 -11.09
CA MET A 188 -3.55 12.31 -11.13
C MET A 188 -3.99 11.10 -11.97
N ILE A 189 -5.23 10.62 -11.83
CA ILE A 189 -5.76 9.53 -12.69
C ILE A 189 -5.66 9.91 -14.15
N ASN A 190 -6.17 11.09 -14.51
CA ASN A 190 -6.18 11.57 -15.88
C ASN A 190 -4.75 11.66 -16.44
N HIS A 191 -3.83 12.22 -15.65
CA HIS A 191 -2.43 12.37 -16.02
C HIS A 191 -1.75 11.03 -16.32
N LEU A 192 -1.95 10.03 -15.45
CA LEU A 192 -1.35 8.70 -15.64
C LEU A 192 -1.89 8.00 -16.89
N LEU A 193 -3.21 8.07 -17.13
CA LEU A 193 -3.85 7.44 -18.28
C LEU A 193 -3.45 8.13 -19.60
N ASP A 194 -3.49 9.46 -19.64
CA ASP A 194 -3.32 10.23 -20.88
C ASP A 194 -1.85 10.38 -21.29
N ASN A 195 -0.93 10.51 -20.31
CA ASN A 195 0.46 10.89 -20.58
C ASN A 195 1.46 9.76 -20.37
N HIS A 196 1.12 8.75 -19.54
CA HIS A 196 2.05 7.69 -19.15
C HIS A 196 1.60 6.28 -19.55
N GLY A 197 0.51 6.16 -20.31
CA GLY A 197 0.08 4.89 -20.93
C GLY A 197 -0.40 3.84 -19.92
N PHE A 198 -0.89 4.26 -18.76
CA PHE A 198 -1.54 3.33 -17.83
C PHE A 198 -2.86 2.82 -18.42
N GLU A 199 -3.12 1.53 -18.22
CA GLU A 199 -4.40 0.90 -18.59
C GLU A 199 -5.36 1.00 -17.41
N VAL A 200 -6.60 1.43 -17.68
CA VAL A 200 -7.62 1.69 -16.65
C VAL A 200 -8.00 0.43 -15.85
N ASP A 201 -8.06 -0.72 -16.54
CA ASP A 201 -8.45 -2.02 -15.95
C ASP A 201 -7.28 -2.94 -15.66
N LYS A 202 -6.05 -2.41 -15.61
CA LYS A 202 -4.87 -3.25 -15.40
C LYS A 202 -4.97 -4.00 -14.09
N VAL A 203 -5.33 -5.28 -14.14
CA VAL A 203 -5.31 -6.15 -12.98
C VAL A 203 -3.88 -6.65 -12.78
N LYS A 204 -3.34 -6.48 -11.57
CA LYS A 204 -2.10 -7.14 -11.17
C LYS A 204 -2.35 -7.97 -9.92
N ASP A 205 -2.60 -9.27 -10.08
CA ASP A 205 -1.89 -10.34 -9.35
C ASP A 205 -2.49 -11.73 -9.66
N GLU A 206 -1.63 -12.64 -10.12
CA GLU A 206 -1.91 -14.06 -10.31
C GLU A 206 -1.45 -15.02 -9.17
N PRO A 207 -0.55 -14.70 -8.20
CA PRO A 207 -0.09 -15.74 -7.26
C PRO A 207 -0.91 -15.89 -5.95
N LEU A 208 -1.59 -14.84 -5.48
CA LEU A 208 -2.19 -14.82 -4.13
C LEU A 208 -3.43 -15.73 -4.00
N ARG A 209 -4.07 -16.06 -5.12
CA ARG A 209 -5.19 -17.01 -5.25
C ARG A 209 -4.88 -18.38 -4.64
N LYS A 210 -3.61 -18.81 -4.65
CA LYS A 210 -3.23 -20.18 -4.26
C LYS A 210 -2.99 -20.38 -2.77
N LEU A 211 -2.95 -19.31 -1.99
CA LEU A 211 -2.44 -19.36 -0.61
C LEU A 211 -3.52 -19.14 0.46
N GLY A 212 -4.79 -18.95 0.09
CA GLY A 212 -5.90 -18.87 1.05
C GLY A 212 -5.74 -17.75 2.08
N PHE A 213 -4.98 -16.70 1.76
CA PHE A 213 -4.79 -15.56 2.63
C PHE A 213 -5.97 -14.60 2.53
N ASP A 214 -6.37 -14.07 3.69
CA ASP A 214 -7.31 -12.97 3.85
C ASP A 214 -6.91 -11.78 2.97
N TYR A 215 -7.58 -11.64 1.82
CA TYR A 215 -7.29 -10.67 0.76
C TYR A 215 -7.35 -9.22 1.27
N GLN A 216 -8.04 -8.99 2.39
CA GLN A 216 -8.09 -7.72 3.13
C GLN A 216 -6.71 -7.21 3.58
N ARG A 217 -5.68 -8.07 3.57
CA ARG A 217 -4.31 -7.71 3.99
C ARG A 217 -3.52 -6.96 2.91
N ILE A 218 -3.94 -6.97 1.63
CA ILE A 218 -3.22 -6.28 0.55
C ILE A 218 -4.16 -5.28 -0.11
N ARG A 219 -4.13 -4.05 0.41
CA ARG A 219 -5.11 -2.99 0.09
C ARG A 219 -5.01 -2.42 -1.33
N ASP A 220 -3.90 -2.70 -2.02
CA ASP A 220 -3.56 -2.16 -3.34
C ASP A 220 -3.55 -3.25 -4.44
N ASN A 221 -4.25 -4.39 -4.21
CA ASN A 221 -4.35 -5.51 -5.15
C ASN A 221 -5.66 -5.47 -5.98
N GLY A 222 -5.65 -6.04 -7.17
CA GLY A 222 -6.79 -6.10 -8.09
C GLY A 222 -6.72 -5.03 -9.19
N SER A 223 -7.87 -4.51 -9.61
CA SER A 223 -7.94 -3.37 -10.51
C SER A 223 -7.77 -2.03 -9.75
N PRO A 224 -7.37 -0.94 -10.42
CA PRO A 224 -7.41 0.39 -9.82
C PRO A 224 -8.79 0.77 -9.27
N LEU A 225 -9.86 0.33 -9.94
CA LEU A 225 -11.23 0.55 -9.49
C LEU A 225 -11.49 -0.16 -8.15
N ASN A 226 -11.03 -1.41 -7.98
CA ASN A 226 -11.16 -2.10 -6.71
C ASN A 226 -10.36 -1.42 -5.58
N CYS A 227 -9.16 -0.92 -5.88
CA CYS A 227 -8.37 -0.15 -4.92
C CYS A 227 -9.14 1.09 -4.40
N SER A 228 -9.98 1.73 -5.23
CA SER A 228 -10.82 2.84 -4.80
C SER A 228 -11.90 2.45 -3.79
N VAL A 229 -12.46 1.26 -3.91
CA VAL A 229 -13.41 0.68 -2.95
C VAL A 229 -12.72 0.39 -1.62
N VAL A 230 -11.57 -0.26 -1.64
CA VAL A 230 -10.77 -0.57 -0.44
C VAL A 230 -10.35 0.70 0.31
N HIS A 231 -10.07 1.78 -0.41
CA HIS A 231 -9.70 3.08 0.16
C HIS A 231 -10.88 3.99 0.47
N LYS A 232 -12.11 3.58 0.12
CA LYS A 232 -13.33 4.38 0.28
C LYS A 232 -13.23 5.75 -0.38
N ASN A 233 -12.55 5.82 -1.53
CA ASN A 233 -12.28 7.07 -2.23
C ASN A 233 -13.28 7.23 -3.39
N MET A 234 -14.33 8.03 -3.15
CA MET A 234 -15.41 8.27 -4.12
C MET A 234 -14.93 9.05 -5.36
N SER A 235 -13.97 9.97 -5.19
CA SER A 235 -13.38 10.72 -6.30
C SER A 235 -12.65 9.77 -7.26
N ALA A 236 -11.85 8.85 -6.71
CA ALA A 236 -11.14 7.84 -7.51
C ALA A 236 -12.11 6.88 -8.19
N LEU A 237 -13.10 6.35 -7.44
CA LEU A 237 -14.14 5.46 -7.96
C LEU A 237 -14.82 6.10 -9.17
N THR A 238 -15.35 7.30 -8.99
CA THR A 238 -16.11 8.02 -10.03
C THR A 238 -15.24 8.39 -11.23
N ALA A 239 -14.00 8.84 -11.00
CA ALA A 239 -13.07 9.19 -12.07
C ALA A 239 -12.69 7.97 -12.93
N LEU A 240 -12.42 6.82 -12.30
CA LEU A 240 -12.12 5.58 -13.01
C LEU A 240 -13.31 5.05 -13.80
N LEU A 241 -14.53 5.07 -13.23
CA LEU A 241 -15.76 4.70 -13.95
C LEU A 241 -16.01 5.60 -15.16
N LYS A 242 -15.82 6.93 -15.02
CA LYS A 242 -15.90 7.87 -16.16
C LYS A 242 -14.87 7.59 -17.25
N ARG A 243 -13.73 7.00 -16.88
CA ARG A 243 -12.67 6.55 -17.78
C ARG A 243 -12.92 5.16 -18.37
N GLY A 244 -14.09 4.56 -18.09
CA GLY A 244 -14.51 3.29 -18.64
C GLY A 244 -13.96 2.07 -17.90
N ALA A 245 -13.56 2.22 -16.63
CA ALA A 245 -13.19 1.08 -15.81
C ALA A 245 -14.34 0.05 -15.73
N ASP A 246 -14.01 -1.23 -15.86
CA ASP A 246 -14.97 -2.32 -15.77
C ASP A 246 -15.52 -2.44 -14.35
N ALA A 247 -16.80 -2.13 -14.18
CA ALA A 247 -17.49 -2.19 -12.89
C ALA A 247 -17.66 -3.63 -12.34
N ASN A 248 -17.49 -4.64 -13.21
CA ASN A 248 -17.41 -6.06 -12.83
C ASN A 248 -15.96 -6.57 -12.82
N GLY A 249 -15.00 -5.68 -13.10
CA GLY A 249 -13.60 -6.02 -13.34
C GLY A 249 -12.88 -6.52 -12.09
N GLY A 250 -12.36 -7.73 -12.16
CA GLY A 250 -11.55 -8.37 -11.14
C GLY A 250 -10.97 -9.68 -11.68
N PRO A 251 -9.92 -10.25 -11.04
CA PRO A 251 -9.35 -11.52 -11.47
C PRO A 251 -10.33 -12.71 -11.34
N ALA A 252 -11.42 -12.53 -10.57
CA ALA A 252 -12.54 -13.46 -10.41
C ALA A 252 -13.80 -12.70 -9.90
N SER A 253 -14.98 -13.32 -10.00
CA SER A 253 -16.29 -12.72 -9.65
C SER A 253 -16.43 -12.36 -8.16
N ASP A 254 -15.71 -13.06 -7.29
CA ASP A 254 -15.57 -12.80 -5.85
C ASP A 254 -14.67 -11.59 -5.53
N HIS A 255 -14.15 -10.91 -6.54
CA HIS A 255 -13.28 -9.74 -6.38
C HIS A 255 -13.74 -8.55 -7.22
N ALA A 256 -14.99 -8.60 -7.71
CA ALA A 256 -15.62 -7.44 -8.32
C ALA A 256 -15.70 -6.28 -7.31
N PRO A 257 -15.64 -5.02 -7.77
CA PRO A 257 -15.76 -3.85 -6.91
C PRO A 257 -16.99 -3.87 -5.99
N ALA A 258 -18.15 -4.32 -6.49
CA ALA A 258 -19.39 -4.40 -5.71
C ALA A 258 -19.30 -5.47 -4.61
N HIS A 259 -18.75 -6.65 -4.92
CA HIS A 259 -18.45 -7.68 -3.91
C HIS A 259 -17.55 -7.10 -2.81
N THR A 260 -16.45 -6.45 -3.20
CA THR A 260 -15.48 -5.89 -2.25
C THR A 260 -16.16 -4.86 -1.34
N ALA A 261 -17.02 -3.97 -1.88
CA ALA A 261 -17.73 -2.97 -1.08
C ALA A 261 -18.58 -3.58 0.04
N ILE A 262 -19.08 -4.80 -0.14
CA ILE A 262 -19.91 -5.54 0.82
C ILE A 262 -19.05 -6.29 1.83
N THR A 263 -17.97 -6.94 1.39
CA THR A 263 -17.18 -7.88 2.23
C THR A 263 -16.01 -7.25 2.97
N LEU A 264 -15.74 -5.95 2.78
CA LEU A 264 -14.85 -5.18 3.64
C LEU A 264 -15.27 -5.32 5.11
N ARG A 265 -14.29 -5.43 6.02
CA ARG A 265 -14.52 -5.43 7.49
C ARG A 265 -15.44 -4.29 7.94
N LEU A 266 -15.31 -3.13 7.28
CA LEU A 266 -16.28 -2.06 7.35
C LEU A 266 -16.80 -1.85 5.93
N PRO A 267 -18.01 -2.30 5.61
CA PRO A 267 -18.58 -2.13 4.28
C PRO A 267 -18.57 -0.67 3.81
N TRP A 268 -18.59 -0.47 2.51
CA TRP A 268 -18.68 0.85 1.89
C TRP A 268 -19.83 0.88 0.87
N LEU A 269 -21.03 0.71 1.40
CA LEU A 269 -22.28 0.68 0.63
C LEU A 269 -22.52 1.89 -0.28
N PRO A 270 -22.07 3.12 0.03
CA PRO A 270 -22.18 4.24 -0.90
C PRO A 270 -21.51 4.02 -2.27
N ALA A 271 -20.59 3.05 -2.40
CA ALA A 271 -20.00 2.69 -3.69
C ALA A 271 -20.93 1.87 -4.58
N LEU A 272 -21.95 1.20 -4.04
CA LEU A 272 -22.79 0.28 -4.80
C LEU A 272 -23.59 0.99 -5.90
N ALA A 273 -24.25 2.10 -5.57
CA ALA A 273 -25.03 2.87 -6.54
C ALA A 273 -24.20 3.30 -7.77
N PRO A 274 -23.05 4.01 -7.64
CA PRO A 274 -22.25 4.38 -8.81
C PRO A 274 -21.68 3.18 -9.57
N LEU A 275 -21.40 2.05 -8.88
CA LEU A 275 -20.98 0.82 -9.55
C LEU A 275 -22.11 0.21 -10.40
N PHE A 276 -23.34 0.14 -9.86
CA PHE A 276 -24.51 -0.35 -10.60
C PHE A 276 -24.89 0.56 -11.77
N GLU A 277 -24.82 1.88 -11.58
CA GLU A 277 -24.99 2.86 -12.65
C GLU A 277 -23.95 2.67 -13.78
N ALA A 278 -22.75 2.19 -13.44
CA ALA A 278 -21.71 1.85 -14.40
C ALA A 278 -21.78 0.40 -14.94
N GLY A 279 -22.82 -0.36 -14.59
CA GLY A 279 -23.08 -1.69 -15.13
C GLY A 279 -22.55 -2.87 -14.30
N ALA A 280 -22.19 -2.65 -13.03
CA ALA A 280 -21.96 -3.78 -12.12
C ALA A 280 -23.25 -4.60 -11.94
N ASP A 281 -23.15 -5.93 -11.87
CA ASP A 281 -24.31 -6.81 -11.69
C ASP A 281 -24.85 -6.74 -10.24
N PRO A 282 -26.06 -6.17 -10.02
CA PRO A 282 -26.66 -6.12 -8.69
C PRO A 282 -27.09 -7.49 -8.18
N THR A 283 -27.33 -8.48 -9.06
CA THR A 283 -27.73 -9.84 -8.69
C THR A 283 -26.57 -10.57 -8.02
N SER A 284 -25.39 -10.56 -8.64
CA SER A 284 -24.17 -11.10 -8.02
C SER A 284 -23.85 -10.44 -6.69
N ALA A 285 -24.05 -9.12 -6.57
CA ALA A 285 -23.87 -8.39 -5.31
C ALA A 285 -24.91 -8.78 -4.25
N LEU A 286 -26.16 -9.02 -4.63
CA LEU A 286 -27.23 -9.46 -3.73
C LEU A 286 -26.91 -10.81 -3.09
N VAL A 287 -26.45 -11.78 -3.90
CA VAL A 287 -26.01 -13.09 -3.39
C VAL A 287 -24.98 -12.90 -2.26
N GLN A 288 -23.99 -12.03 -2.47
CA GLN A 288 -22.93 -11.78 -1.49
C GLN A 288 -23.41 -11.02 -0.25
N ALA A 289 -24.36 -10.09 -0.41
CA ALA A 289 -25.01 -9.42 0.71
C ALA A 289 -25.75 -10.43 1.60
N VAL A 290 -26.41 -11.41 1.00
CA VAL A 290 -27.08 -12.52 1.70
C VAL A 290 -26.08 -13.41 2.42
N LEU A 291 -25.01 -13.86 1.74
CA LEU A 291 -23.93 -14.67 2.37
C LEU A 291 -23.25 -13.96 3.54
N SER A 292 -23.28 -12.62 3.58
CA SER A 292 -22.71 -11.81 4.65
C SER A 292 -23.76 -11.30 5.66
N ASP A 293 -25.03 -11.68 5.52
CA ASP A 293 -26.19 -11.17 6.29
C ASP A 293 -26.23 -9.63 6.36
N ASN A 294 -25.83 -8.96 5.27
CA ASN A 294 -25.78 -7.50 5.17
C ASN A 294 -27.08 -6.95 4.58
N VAL A 295 -28.08 -6.75 5.46
CA VAL A 295 -29.44 -6.31 5.09
C VAL A 295 -29.44 -5.00 4.30
N ASP A 296 -28.64 -4.01 4.70
CA ASP A 296 -28.57 -2.72 4.00
C ASP A 296 -28.04 -2.88 2.58
N ALA A 297 -27.01 -3.72 2.38
CA ALA A 297 -26.50 -4.02 1.04
C ALA A 297 -27.55 -4.73 0.18
N ALA A 298 -28.27 -5.71 0.75
CA ALA A 298 -29.33 -6.43 0.05
C ALA A 298 -30.45 -5.48 -0.42
N ARG A 299 -30.89 -4.54 0.44
CA ARG A 299 -31.86 -3.51 0.06
C ARG A 299 -31.38 -2.68 -1.12
N ILE A 300 -30.13 -2.20 -1.09
CA ILE A 300 -29.57 -1.41 -2.19
C ILE A 300 -29.51 -2.22 -3.49
N CYS A 301 -29.13 -3.50 -3.43
CA CYS A 301 -29.09 -4.37 -4.61
C CYS A 301 -30.50 -4.57 -5.21
N LEU A 302 -31.51 -4.81 -4.38
CA LEU A 302 -32.91 -4.94 -4.81
C LEU A 302 -33.46 -3.65 -5.42
N GLU A 303 -33.14 -2.49 -4.84
CA GLU A 303 -33.49 -1.18 -5.41
C GLU A 303 -32.91 -0.98 -6.81
N HIS A 304 -31.79 -1.63 -7.13
CA HIS A 304 -31.14 -1.61 -8.45
C HIS A 304 -31.52 -2.80 -9.34
N GLY A 305 -32.54 -3.57 -8.98
CA GLY A 305 -33.13 -4.61 -9.82
C GLY A 305 -32.42 -5.96 -9.77
N ALA A 306 -31.73 -6.28 -8.66
CA ALA A 306 -31.19 -7.62 -8.43
C ALA A 306 -32.28 -8.70 -8.48
N ASP A 307 -31.95 -9.83 -9.10
CA ASP A 307 -32.83 -11.01 -9.15
C ASP A 307 -32.74 -11.82 -7.85
N VAL A 308 -33.86 -11.89 -7.12
CA VAL A 308 -33.99 -12.65 -5.88
C VAL A 308 -33.88 -14.15 -6.10
N ASP A 309 -34.32 -14.67 -7.26
CA ASP A 309 -34.34 -16.11 -7.48
C ASP A 309 -32.92 -16.69 -7.57
N ALA A 310 -31.93 -15.90 -7.97
CA ALA A 310 -30.52 -16.28 -7.94
C ALA A 310 -30.01 -16.58 -6.50
N VAL A 311 -30.56 -15.91 -5.48
CA VAL A 311 -30.22 -16.17 -4.08
C VAL A 311 -30.68 -17.57 -3.66
N LYS A 312 -31.88 -17.97 -4.06
CA LYS A 312 -32.46 -19.28 -3.72
C LYS A 312 -31.66 -20.42 -4.37
N GLU A 313 -31.21 -20.23 -5.60
CA GLU A 313 -30.37 -21.21 -6.29
C GLU A 313 -29.00 -21.33 -5.62
N GLU A 314 -28.37 -20.22 -5.20
CA GLU A 314 -27.09 -20.26 -4.47
C GLU A 314 -27.24 -20.90 -3.08
N GLU A 315 -28.33 -20.60 -2.37
CA GLU A 315 -28.66 -21.22 -1.08
C GLU A 315 -28.80 -22.73 -1.23
N LYS A 316 -29.51 -23.18 -2.27
CA LYS A 316 -29.68 -24.60 -2.57
C LYS A 316 -28.34 -25.28 -2.87
N LEU A 317 -27.51 -24.68 -3.73
CA LEU A 317 -26.17 -25.19 -4.05
C LEU A 317 -25.30 -25.32 -2.79
N THR A 318 -25.32 -24.31 -1.92
CA THR A 318 -24.55 -24.30 -0.67
C THR A 318 -24.99 -25.42 0.28
N ARG A 319 -26.31 -25.66 0.40
CA ARG A 319 -26.86 -26.77 1.20
C ARG A 319 -26.41 -28.13 0.66
N GLU A 320 -26.47 -28.32 -0.66
CA GLU A 320 -26.01 -29.54 -1.34
C GLU A 320 -24.52 -29.80 -1.09
N GLU A 321 -23.66 -28.76 -1.16
CA GLU A 321 -22.23 -28.88 -0.89
C GLU A 321 -21.90 -29.25 0.56
N GLN A 322 -22.70 -28.78 1.53
CA GLN A 322 -22.50 -29.04 2.94
C GLN A 322 -23.19 -30.33 3.43
N GLY A 323 -23.92 -31.03 2.55
CA GLY A 323 -24.63 -32.26 2.88
C GLY A 323 -25.76 -32.06 3.89
N VAL A 324 -26.36 -30.86 3.88
CA VAL A 324 -27.50 -30.50 4.72
C VAL A 324 -28.78 -30.92 4.00
N ASP A 325 -29.67 -31.65 4.67
CA ASP A 325 -30.96 -32.05 4.10
C ASP A 325 -31.84 -30.82 3.83
N GLU A 326 -32.64 -30.83 2.75
CA GLU A 326 -33.51 -29.70 2.36
C GLU A 326 -34.49 -29.27 3.47
N ASP A 327 -34.82 -30.20 4.38
CA ASP A 327 -35.76 -30.05 5.50
C ASP A 327 -35.11 -29.65 6.84
N ASP A 328 -33.79 -29.37 6.87
CA ASP A 328 -33.11 -28.95 8.11
C ASP A 328 -33.44 -27.50 8.46
N GLU A 329 -34.48 -27.32 9.29
CA GLU A 329 -34.95 -26.01 9.78
C GLU A 329 -33.91 -25.28 10.65
N ASP A 330 -32.88 -25.96 11.17
CA ASP A 330 -31.84 -25.36 12.00
C ASP A 330 -30.67 -24.76 11.17
N PHE A 331 -30.64 -24.99 9.85
CA PHE A 331 -29.65 -24.38 8.95
C PHE A 331 -30.06 -22.96 8.55
N GLU A 332 -29.74 -22.00 9.41
CA GLU A 332 -30.12 -20.60 9.21
C GLU A 332 -28.96 -19.79 8.63
N PHE A 333 -29.00 -19.61 7.31
CA PHE A 333 -27.99 -18.88 6.53
C PHE A 333 -28.25 -17.36 6.50
N MET A 334 -29.47 -16.95 6.79
CA MET A 334 -29.96 -15.57 6.74
C MET A 334 -30.70 -15.27 8.03
N SER A 335 -30.49 -14.07 8.60
CA SER A 335 -31.35 -13.60 9.68
C SER A 335 -32.82 -13.51 9.26
N ASP A 336 -33.75 -13.54 10.23
CA ASP A 336 -35.17 -13.25 10.00
C ASP A 336 -35.37 -11.91 9.27
N GLU A 337 -34.53 -10.92 9.58
CA GLU A 337 -34.57 -9.62 8.93
C GLU A 337 -34.17 -9.71 7.45
N MET A 338 -33.11 -10.44 7.13
CA MET A 338 -32.70 -10.69 5.75
C MET A 338 -33.76 -11.48 4.98
N ARG A 339 -34.34 -12.52 5.58
CA ARG A 339 -35.44 -13.29 4.97
C ARG A 339 -36.63 -12.38 4.63
N ALA A 340 -37.01 -11.49 5.55
CA ALA A 340 -38.07 -10.52 5.30
C ALA A 340 -37.74 -9.52 4.17
N VAL A 341 -36.47 -9.22 3.91
CA VAL A 341 -36.04 -8.37 2.78
C VAL A 341 -36.14 -9.08 1.44
N ILE A 342 -35.71 -10.35 1.40
CA ILE A 342 -35.74 -11.18 0.20
C ILE A 342 -37.17 -11.55 -0.22
N GLU A 343 -38.09 -11.68 0.74
CA GLU A 343 -39.49 -12.06 0.51
C GLU A 343 -40.46 -10.87 0.28
N ALA A 344 -39.99 -9.62 0.45
CA ALA A 344 -40.81 -8.40 0.36
C ALA A 344 -41.16 -7.97 -1.07
#